data_AF-A0A561WE45-F1
#
_entry.id   AF-A0A561WE45-F1
#
_cell.length_a   1.000
_cell.length_b   1.000
_cell.length_c   1.000
_cell.angle_alpha   90.00
_cell.angle_beta   90.00
_cell.angle_gamma   90.00
#
_symmetry.space_group_name_H-M   'P 1'
#
loop_
_entity.id
_entity.type
_entity.pdbx_description
1 polymer ?
#
loop_
_entity_poly.entity_id
_entity_poly.type
_entity_poly.pdbx_seq_one_letter_code
_entity_poly.pdbx_strand_id
1 'polypeptide(L)'
;MSFFVEPGALERAASRLNDASLDAQTARAYILKHTDMPWHGQGLLNEAWPAHQKLVDEMNQRLTHLMELLDKSRDALQDTAEHYRHTDTGSAAWLDATYPTADRSGYELPSGRPLSGNLP
;
A
#
# COMPACT_ATOMS: atom_id res chain seq x y z
N MET A 1 -0.11 -28.77 -8.45
CA MET A 1 0.13 -27.31 -8.34
C MET A 1 -0.07 -26.92 -6.89
N SER A 2 0.91 -26.27 -6.26
CA SER A 2 0.76 -25.69 -4.93
C SER A 2 0.46 -24.20 -5.05
N PHE A 3 -0.56 -23.73 -4.35
CA PHE A 3 -0.85 -22.32 -4.20
C PHE A 3 0.12 -21.71 -3.18
N PHE A 4 0.77 -20.59 -3.53
CA PHE A 4 1.74 -19.88 -2.67
C PHE A 4 1.50 -18.38 -2.79
N VAL A 5 1.49 -17.68 -1.65
CA VAL A 5 1.33 -16.22 -1.57
C VAL A 5 2.57 -15.65 -0.90
N GLU A 6 3.16 -14.63 -1.51
CA GLU A 6 4.23 -13.84 -0.92
C GLU A 6 3.63 -12.56 -0.31
N PRO A 7 3.53 -12.42 1.03
CA PRO A 7 2.93 -11.24 1.66
C PRO A 7 3.59 -9.93 1.22
N GLY A 8 4.91 -9.94 1.04
CA GLY A 8 5.66 -8.77 0.56
C GLY A 8 5.26 -8.32 -0.85
N ALA A 9 4.78 -9.23 -1.71
CA ALA A 9 4.27 -8.87 -3.03
C ALA A 9 2.92 -8.14 -2.94
N LEU A 10 2.04 -8.57 -2.02
CA LEU A 10 0.77 -7.91 -1.77
C LEU A 10 0.97 -6.50 -1.21
N GLU A 11 1.93 -6.30 -0.31
CA GLU A 11 2.28 -4.98 0.23
C GLU A 11 2.82 -4.02 -0.84
N ARG A 12 3.69 -4.52 -1.73
CA ARG A 12 4.16 -3.73 -2.87
C ARG A 12 3.02 -3.33 -3.80
N ALA A 13 2.05 -4.23 -4.01
CA ALA A 13 0.85 -3.91 -4.79
C ALA A 13 -0.02 -2.86 -4.07
N ALA A 14 -0.25 -3.02 -2.76
CA ALA A 14 -0.99 -2.06 -1.94
C ALA A 14 -0.34 -0.66 -1.96
N SER A 15 0.99 -0.57 -1.93
CA SER A 15 1.72 0.69 -2.05
C SER A 15 1.45 1.38 -3.39
N ARG A 16 1.42 0.64 -4.50
CA ARG A 16 1.11 1.21 -5.82
C ARG A 16 -0.33 1.72 -5.91
N LEU A 17 -1.28 1.05 -5.25
CA LEU A 17 -2.66 1.52 -5.16
C LEU A 17 -2.77 2.79 -4.33
N ASN A 18 -1.96 2.90 -3.26
CA ASN A 18 -1.86 4.12 -2.49
C ASN A 18 -1.32 5.29 -3.32
N ASP A 19 -0.26 5.07 -4.09
CA ASP A 19 0.30 6.09 -4.99
C ASP A 19 -0.75 6.56 -6.01
N ALA A 20 -1.49 5.62 -6.62
CA ALA A 20 -2.57 5.94 -7.53
C ALA A 20 -3.73 6.72 -6.86
N SER A 21 -4.02 6.45 -5.58
CA SER A 21 -5.03 7.18 -4.80
C SER A 21 -4.59 8.63 -4.56
N LEU A 22 -3.29 8.85 -4.28
CA LEU A 22 -2.70 10.18 -4.14
C LEU A 22 -2.71 10.96 -5.47
N ASP A 23 -2.44 10.28 -6.59
CA ASP A 23 -2.53 10.88 -7.92
C ASP A 23 -3.96 11.31 -8.24
N ALA A 24 -4.97 10.48 -7.93
CA ALA A 24 -6.38 10.81 -8.11
C ALA A 24 -6.81 12.01 -7.24
N GLN A 25 -6.32 12.08 -6.00
CA GLN A 25 -6.52 13.24 -5.12
C GLN A 25 -5.93 14.52 -5.70
N THR A 26 -4.70 14.42 -6.23
CA THR A 26 -4.02 15.56 -6.85
C THR A 26 -4.75 16.04 -8.10
N ALA A 27 -5.21 15.11 -8.95
CA ALA A 27 -6.02 15.44 -10.13
C ALA A 27 -7.33 16.14 -9.75
N ARG A 28 -8.02 15.66 -8.71
CA ARG A 28 -9.26 16.27 -8.21
C ARG A 28 -9.01 17.69 -7.68
N ALA A 29 -7.94 17.88 -6.90
CA ALA A 29 -7.56 19.19 -6.40
C ALA A 29 -7.21 20.16 -7.55
N TYR A 30 -6.54 19.67 -8.59
CA TYR A 30 -6.23 20.45 -9.78
C TYR A 30 -7.49 20.92 -10.50
N ILE A 31 -8.46 20.01 -10.74
CA ILE A 31 -9.74 20.35 -11.37
C ILE A 31 -10.45 21.43 -10.55
N LEU A 32 -10.67 21.19 -9.26
CA LEU A 32 -11.34 22.15 -8.38
C LEU A 32 -10.70 23.54 -8.39
N LYS A 33 -9.37 23.61 -8.47
CA LYS A 33 -8.63 24.87 -8.50
C LYS A 33 -8.68 25.59 -9.85
N HIS A 34 -8.68 24.85 -10.95
CA HIS A 34 -8.45 25.41 -12.29
C HIS A 34 -9.68 25.44 -13.19
N THR A 35 -10.77 24.77 -12.81
CA THR A 35 -12.02 24.77 -13.58
C THR A 35 -13.12 25.59 -12.94
N ASP A 36 -12.82 26.36 -11.89
CA ASP A 36 -13.75 27.36 -11.38
C ASP A 36 -13.90 28.47 -12.42
N MET A 37 -15.13 28.70 -12.85
CA MET A 37 -15.45 29.74 -13.80
C MET A 37 -16.61 30.56 -13.17
N PRO A 38 -16.59 31.89 -13.17
CA PRO A 38 -17.66 32.66 -12.54
C PRO A 38 -18.91 32.72 -13.45
N TRP A 39 -20.12 32.57 -12.88
CA TRP A 39 -21.42 32.64 -13.58
C TRP A 39 -21.68 33.97 -14.33
N HIS A 40 -20.96 35.04 -14.00
CA HIS A 40 -21.32 36.41 -14.32
C HIS A 40 -20.18 37.09 -15.08
N GLY A 41 -20.53 37.88 -16.11
CA GLY A 41 -19.56 38.57 -16.98
C GLY A 41 -18.99 37.74 -18.15
N GLN A 42 -19.54 36.55 -18.41
CA GLN A 42 -19.00 35.57 -19.36
C GLN A 42 -19.57 35.69 -20.81
N GLY A 43 -20.61 36.50 -21.04
CA GLY A 43 -21.20 36.67 -22.38
C GLY A 43 -21.66 35.35 -23.01
N LEU A 44 -21.20 35.04 -24.23
CA LEU A 44 -21.46 33.77 -24.95
C LEU A 44 -21.07 32.51 -24.14
N LEU A 45 -20.13 32.60 -23.20
CA LEU A 45 -19.72 31.47 -22.36
C LEU A 45 -20.79 31.09 -21.32
N ASN A 46 -21.80 31.94 -21.06
CA ASN A 46 -22.95 31.58 -20.21
C ASN A 46 -23.80 30.44 -20.79
N GLU A 47 -23.84 30.26 -22.11
CA GLU A 47 -24.56 29.12 -22.71
C GLU A 47 -23.82 27.80 -22.47
N ALA A 48 -22.49 27.84 -22.40
CA ALA A 48 -21.66 26.68 -22.12
C ALA A 48 -21.54 26.37 -20.61
N TRP A 49 -21.87 27.34 -19.75
CA TRP A 49 -21.75 27.23 -18.29
C TRP A 49 -22.39 25.97 -17.69
N PRO A 50 -23.65 25.59 -17.99
CA PRO A 50 -24.27 24.41 -17.39
C PRO A 50 -23.58 23.10 -17.82
N ALA A 51 -23.11 23.04 -19.07
CA ALA A 51 -22.38 21.88 -19.58
C ALA A 51 -21.01 21.75 -18.93
N HIS A 52 -20.30 22.87 -18.74
CA HIS A 52 -19.03 22.92 -18.02
C HIS A 52 -19.19 22.46 -16.58
N GLN A 53 -20.18 22.99 -15.86
CA GLN A 53 -20.43 22.62 -14.47
C GLN A 53 -20.74 21.13 -14.34
N LYS A 54 -21.60 20.59 -15.21
CA LYS A 54 -21.89 19.15 -15.26
C LYS A 54 -20.64 18.31 -15.51
N LEU A 55 -19.76 18.73 -16.41
CA LEU A 55 -18.51 18.02 -16.69
C LEU A 55 -17.60 18.00 -15.45
N VAL A 56 -17.41 19.14 -14.79
CA VAL A 56 -16.60 19.26 -13.58
C VAL A 56 -17.15 18.37 -12.46
N ASP A 57 -18.47 18.36 -12.28
CA ASP A 57 -19.14 17.52 -11.27
C ASP A 57 -18.94 16.03 -11.55
N GLU A 58 -19.12 15.59 -12.80
CA GLU A 58 -18.90 14.20 -13.23
C GLU A 58 -17.45 13.76 -13.05
N MET A 59 -16.48 14.63 -13.38
CA MET A 59 -15.06 14.35 -13.16
C MET A 59 -14.73 14.21 -11.68
N ASN A 60 -15.26 15.10 -10.84
CA ASN A 60 -15.09 15.05 -9.39
C ASN A 60 -15.70 13.78 -8.78
N GLN A 61 -16.89 13.37 -9.24
CA GLN A 61 -17.55 12.16 -8.78
C GLN A 61 -16.73 10.91 -9.16
N ARG A 62 -16.25 10.84 -10.40
CA ARG A 62 -15.42 9.71 -10.88
C ARG A 62 -14.11 9.60 -10.13
N LEU A 63 -13.43 10.71 -9.87
CA LEU A 63 -12.18 10.71 -9.10
C LEU A 63 -12.40 10.30 -7.65
N THR A 64 -13.47 10.80 -7.02
CA THR A 64 -13.87 10.36 -5.67
C THR A 64 -14.10 8.84 -5.64
N HIS A 65 -14.85 8.32 -6.60
CA HIS A 65 -15.11 6.88 -6.67
C HIS A 65 -13.83 6.06 -6.92
N LEU A 66 -12.92 6.56 -7.76
CA LEU A 66 -11.64 5.92 -8.00
C LEU A 66 -10.80 5.85 -6.72
N MET A 67 -10.71 6.95 -5.96
CA MET A 67 -10.03 6.96 -4.66
C MET A 67 -10.59 5.90 -3.70
N GLU A 68 -11.92 5.84 -3.56
CA GLU A 68 -12.57 4.84 -2.71
C GLU A 68 -12.25 3.40 -3.13
N LEU A 69 -12.24 3.12 -4.43
CA LEU A 69 -11.92 1.80 -4.95
C LEU A 69 -10.46 1.43 -4.69
N LEU A 70 -9.53 2.37 -4.91
CA LEU A 70 -8.11 2.17 -4.67
C LEU A 70 -7.81 1.96 -3.19
N ASP A 71 -8.41 2.76 -2.31
CA ASP A 71 -8.24 2.64 -0.86
C ASP A 71 -8.80 1.30 -0.35
N LYS A 72 -10.02 0.91 -0.75
CA LYS A 72 -10.58 -0.40 -0.38
C LYS A 72 -9.72 -1.57 -0.87
N SER A 73 -9.18 -1.45 -2.08
CA SER A 73 -8.33 -2.49 -2.66
C SER A 73 -6.97 -2.57 -1.96
N ARG A 74 -6.39 -1.42 -1.58
CA ARG A 74 -5.18 -1.36 -0.74
C ARG A 74 -5.41 -2.06 0.59
N ASP A 75 -6.49 -1.71 1.28
CA ASP A 75 -6.80 -2.24 2.61
C ASP A 75 -7.00 -3.76 2.54
N ALA A 76 -7.76 -4.26 1.54
CA ALA A 76 -7.94 -5.70 1.35
C ALA A 76 -6.63 -6.46 1.07
N LEU A 77 -5.69 -5.86 0.32
CA LEU A 77 -4.37 -6.46 0.08
C LEU A 77 -3.53 -6.49 1.36
N GLN A 78 -3.60 -5.45 2.19
CA GLN A 78 -2.91 -5.38 3.48
C GLN A 78 -3.45 -6.42 4.45
N ASP A 79 -4.78 -6.52 4.58
CA ASP A 79 -5.45 -7.54 5.40
C ASP A 79 -5.06 -8.96 4.96
N THR A 80 -5.01 -9.18 3.65
CA THR A 80 -4.61 -10.48 3.09
C THR A 80 -3.14 -10.78 3.40
N ALA A 81 -2.24 -9.80 3.26
CA ALA A 81 -0.83 -9.97 3.59
C ALA A 81 -0.62 -10.28 5.08
N GLU A 82 -1.35 -9.61 5.97
CA GLU A 82 -1.35 -9.87 7.40
C GLU A 82 -1.88 -11.27 7.73
N HIS A 83 -2.96 -11.69 7.09
CA HIS A 83 -3.51 -13.03 7.24
C HIS A 83 -2.46 -14.11 6.94
N TYR A 84 -1.79 -14.04 5.78
CA TYR A 84 -0.77 -15.02 5.42
C TYR A 84 0.45 -14.98 6.34
N ARG A 85 0.91 -13.80 6.77
CA ARG A 85 1.98 -13.71 7.78
C ARG A 85 1.62 -14.41 9.08
N HIS A 86 0.39 -14.22 9.54
CA HIS A 86 -0.08 -14.82 10.77
C HIS A 86 -0.12 -16.35 10.64
N THR A 87 -0.66 -16.85 9.52
CA THR A 87 -0.69 -18.29 9.23
C THR A 87 0.71 -18.90 9.09
N ASP A 88 1.62 -18.23 8.41
CA ASP A 88 3.01 -18.70 8.24
C ASP A 88 3.74 -18.75 9.59
N THR A 89 3.60 -17.71 10.40
CA THR A 89 4.19 -17.65 11.75
C THR A 89 3.60 -18.73 12.67
N GLY A 90 2.28 -18.94 12.62
CA GLY A 90 1.60 -19.97 13.39
C GLY A 90 2.03 -21.39 12.97
N SER A 91 2.19 -21.62 11.66
CA SER A 91 2.67 -22.89 11.12
C SER A 91 4.13 -23.16 11.53
N ALA A 92 4.98 -22.14 11.48
CA ALA A 92 6.36 -22.22 11.93
C ALA A 92 6.45 -22.50 13.45
N ALA A 93 5.65 -21.80 14.27
CA ALA A 93 5.61 -22.04 15.72
C ALA A 93 5.13 -23.45 16.08
N TRP A 94 4.12 -23.96 15.36
CA TRP A 94 3.66 -25.32 15.54
C TRP A 94 4.75 -26.33 15.18
N LEU A 95 5.45 -26.11 14.05
CA LEU A 95 6.55 -26.97 13.63
C LEU A 95 7.71 -26.94 14.64
N ASP A 96 8.08 -25.75 15.13
CA ASP A 96 9.09 -25.57 16.19
C ASP A 96 8.73 -26.34 17.46
N ALA A 97 7.45 -26.38 17.83
CA ALA A 97 6.97 -27.15 18.97
C ALA A 97 7.05 -28.68 18.78
N THR A 98 7.17 -29.17 17.54
CA THR A 98 7.38 -30.60 17.27
C THR A 98 8.85 -31.02 17.39
N TYR A 99 9.79 -30.08 17.36
CA TYR A 99 11.20 -30.40 17.52
C TYR A 99 11.54 -30.62 19.01
N PRO A 100 12.38 -31.62 19.34
CA PRO A 100 12.84 -31.82 20.69
C PRO A 100 13.62 -30.59 21.18
N THR A 101 13.48 -30.26 22.46
CA THR A 101 14.22 -29.15 23.08
C THR A 101 15.72 -29.38 22.91
N ALA A 102 16.37 -28.60 22.06
CA ALA A 102 17.81 -28.69 21.88
C ALA A 102 18.49 -28.19 23.17
N ASP A 103 19.22 -29.07 23.87
CA ASP A 103 20.09 -28.66 24.95
C ASP A 103 21.28 -27.89 24.38
N ARG A 104 21.21 -26.56 24.46
CA ARG A 104 22.27 -25.66 24.00
C ARG A 104 23.37 -25.47 25.05
N SER A 105 23.30 -26.13 26.20
CA SER A 105 24.31 -26.03 27.26
C SER A 105 25.65 -26.67 26.89
N GLY A 106 25.71 -27.50 25.83
CA GLY A 106 26.92 -28.16 25.36
C GLY A 106 27.82 -27.36 24.39
N TYR A 107 27.41 -26.16 23.96
CA TYR A 107 28.26 -25.29 23.14
C TYR A 107 29.00 -24.29 24.04
N GLU A 108 30.08 -24.75 24.68
CA GLU A 108 31.15 -23.82 25.07
C GLU A 108 31.70 -23.20 23.79
N LEU A 109 31.49 -21.90 23.60
CA LEU A 109 32.38 -21.11 22.76
C LEU A 109 33.80 -21.36 23.32
N PRO A 110 34.76 -21.86 22.53
CA PRO A 110 36.12 -21.96 23.01
C PRO A 110 36.53 -20.54 23.37
N SER A 111 36.74 -20.34 24.67
CA SER A 111 37.23 -19.13 25.29
C SER A 111 38.66 -18.90 24.82
N GLY A 112 38.81 -18.50 23.56
CA GLY A 112 40.04 -18.00 22.99
C GLY A 112 40.11 -16.51 23.22
N ARG A 113 41.02 -16.08 24.10
CA ARG A 113 41.51 -14.70 24.21
C ARG A 113 41.58 -14.01 22.83
N PRO A 114 41.38 -12.67 22.76
CA PRO A 114 41.70 -11.93 21.56
C PRO A 114 43.19 -12.13 21.21
N LEU A 115 43.47 -12.73 20.06
CA LEU A 115 44.79 -12.65 19.44
C LEU A 115 44.92 -11.25 18.85
N SER A 116 45.69 -10.42 19.53
CA SER A 116 46.28 -9.22 18.97
C SER A 116 47.12 -9.58 17.75
N GLY A 117 46.74 -9.08 16.58
CA GLY A 117 47.53 -9.22 15.35
C GLY A 117 46.91 -8.43 14.22
N ASN A 118 47.60 -7.37 13.80
CA ASN A 118 47.19 -6.53 12.68
C ASN A 118 46.99 -7.36 11.41
N LEU A 119 45.86 -7.16 10.75
CA LEU A 119 45.58 -7.64 9.40
C LEU A 119 46.46 -6.89 8.38
N PRO A 120 47.07 -7.57 7.39
CA PRO A 120 47.41 -6.97 6.11
C PRO A 120 46.17 -6.74 5.24
#